data_AF-R7UX50-F1
#
_entry.id   AF-R7UX50-F1
#
_cell.length_a   1.000
_cell.length_b   1.000
_cell.length_c   1.000
_cell.angle_alpha   90.00
_cell.angle_beta   90.00
_cell.angle_gamma   90.00
#
_symmetry.space_group_name_H-M   'P 1'
#
loop_
_entity.id
_entity.type
_entity.pdbx_description
1 polymer ?
#
loop_
_entity_poly.entity_id
_entity_poly.type
_entity_poly.pdbx_seq_one_letter_code
_entity_poly.pdbx_strand_id
1 'polypeptide(L)'
;MPLLGAMKQDVEEFLCSHTEPNNCVSIMNLASLHDMKTLLANAKKFLHEHNKEVFETDEVHLLQEADLLEVLSEYSSQEGNFCFVQKWVKSADERAERFDDLLQHVTLSKCSKEFICGTVMEERLMAVSKPSCPITDFHANVNIQHPKHRVM
;
A
#
# COMPACT_ATOMS: atom_id res chain seq x y z
N MET A 1 -34.98 -21.57 3.80
CA MET A 1 -33.79 -20.85 3.30
C MET A 1 -32.52 -21.71 3.06
N PRO A 2 -32.53 -23.04 2.76
CA PRO A 2 -31.28 -23.79 2.50
C PRO A 2 -30.56 -23.45 1.18
N LEU A 3 -31.31 -23.04 0.16
CA LEU A 3 -30.80 -22.83 -1.20
C LEU A 3 -29.74 -21.71 -1.27
N LEU A 4 -29.95 -20.63 -0.49
CA LEU A 4 -29.05 -19.48 -0.47
C LEU A 4 -27.70 -19.82 0.17
N GLY A 5 -27.68 -20.73 1.16
CA GLY A 5 -26.44 -21.18 1.79
C GLY A 5 -25.57 -22.01 0.85
N ALA A 6 -26.17 -22.95 0.12
CA ALA A 6 -25.45 -23.76 -0.88
C ALA A 6 -24.89 -22.90 -2.01
N MET A 7 -25.70 -21.99 -2.57
CA MET A 7 -25.24 -21.07 -3.61
C MET A 7 -24.07 -20.18 -3.13
N LYS A 8 -24.10 -19.73 -1.87
CA LYS A 8 -23.02 -18.93 -1.29
C LYS A 8 -21.71 -19.73 -1.24
N GLN A 9 -21.79 -21.01 -0.88
CA GLN A 9 -20.65 -21.90 -0.82
C GLN A 9 -20.06 -22.18 -2.21
N ASP A 10 -20.91 -22.42 -3.21
CA ASP A 10 -20.47 -22.62 -4.60
C ASP A 10 -19.75 -21.37 -5.16
N VAL A 11 -20.27 -20.18 -4.85
CA VAL A 11 -19.62 -18.90 -5.22
C VAL A 11 -18.28 -18.73 -4.51
N GLU A 12 -18.20 -19.07 -3.22
CA GLU A 12 -16.97 -19.00 -2.44
C GLU A 12 -15.89 -19.93 -3.00
N GLU A 13 -16.22 -21.16 -3.37
CA GLU A 13 -15.28 -22.10 -4.01
C GLU A 13 -14.84 -21.63 -5.40
N PHE A 14 -15.78 -21.12 -6.20
CA PHE A 14 -15.48 -20.55 -7.51
C PHE A 14 -14.49 -19.37 -7.40
N LEU A 15 -14.76 -18.40 -6.52
CA LEU A 15 -13.90 -17.23 -6.37
C LEU A 15 -12.52 -17.59 -5.78
N CYS A 16 -12.44 -18.56 -4.87
CA CYS A 16 -11.16 -19.04 -4.35
C CYS A 16 -10.24 -19.59 -5.46
N SER A 17 -10.78 -20.25 -6.47
CA SER A 17 -10.02 -20.83 -7.58
C SER A 17 -9.68 -19.84 -8.70
N HIS A 18 -10.28 -18.64 -8.67
CA HIS A 18 -10.12 -17.60 -9.70
C HIS A 18 -9.58 -16.28 -9.13
N THR A 19 -8.96 -16.31 -7.95
CA THR A 19 -8.29 -15.14 -7.39
C THR A 19 -7.00 -14.88 -8.16
N GLU A 20 -6.86 -13.66 -8.69
CA GLU A 20 -5.76 -13.19 -9.52
C GLU A 20 -5.30 -11.78 -9.08
N PRO A 21 -4.10 -11.32 -9.46
CA PRO A 21 -3.61 -10.02 -9.00
C PRO A 21 -4.53 -8.83 -9.33
N ASN A 22 -5.26 -8.90 -10.44
CA ASN A 22 -6.15 -7.84 -10.94
C ASN A 22 -7.58 -7.89 -10.37
N ASN A 23 -7.89 -8.84 -9.48
CA ASN A 23 -9.22 -8.98 -8.89
C ASN A 23 -9.20 -9.29 -7.38
N CYS A 24 -8.01 -9.53 -6.81
CA CYS A 24 -7.84 -9.99 -5.44
C CYS A 24 -8.46 -9.03 -4.41
N VAL A 25 -8.25 -7.72 -4.54
CA VAL A 25 -8.76 -6.72 -3.59
C VAL A 25 -10.28 -6.58 -3.72
N SER A 26 -10.81 -6.62 -4.93
CA SER A 26 -12.24 -6.68 -5.21
C SER A 26 -12.88 -7.91 -4.57
N ILE A 27 -12.25 -9.08 -4.68
CA ILE A 27 -12.70 -10.33 -4.03
C ILE A 27 -12.65 -10.20 -2.50
N MET A 28 -11.58 -9.62 -1.93
CA MET A 28 -11.51 -9.34 -0.49
C MET A 28 -12.68 -8.48 -0.01
N ASN A 29 -12.94 -7.37 -0.71
CA ASN A 29 -14.02 -6.45 -0.36
C ASN A 29 -15.40 -7.13 -0.47
N LEU A 30 -15.62 -7.92 -1.53
CA LEU A 30 -16.85 -8.71 -1.71
C LEU A 30 -17.02 -9.74 -0.59
N ALA A 31 -15.96 -10.47 -0.26
CA ALA A 31 -15.98 -11.49 0.78
C ALA A 31 -16.27 -10.89 2.16
N SER A 32 -15.69 -9.72 2.46
CA SER A 32 -15.95 -8.96 3.67
C SER A 32 -17.41 -8.49 3.74
N LEU A 33 -17.93 -7.91 2.65
CA LEU A 33 -19.31 -7.42 2.57
C LEU A 33 -20.36 -8.53 2.80
N HIS A 34 -20.07 -9.74 2.35
CA HIS A 34 -20.98 -10.88 2.45
C HIS A 34 -20.67 -11.85 3.59
N ASP A 35 -19.71 -11.56 4.47
CA ASP A 35 -19.25 -12.46 5.54
C ASP A 35 -18.89 -13.87 5.00
N MET A 36 -18.09 -13.92 3.93
CA MET A 36 -17.50 -15.13 3.34
C MET A 36 -16.08 -15.31 3.88
N LYS A 37 -15.97 -15.88 5.09
CA LYS A 37 -14.72 -15.87 5.86
C LYS A 37 -13.59 -16.67 5.22
N THR A 38 -13.88 -17.77 4.53
CA THR A 38 -12.85 -18.61 3.90
C THR A 38 -12.30 -17.90 2.67
N LEU A 39 -13.18 -17.32 1.85
CA LEU A 39 -12.79 -16.51 0.69
C LEU A 39 -11.94 -15.31 1.11
N LEU A 40 -12.37 -14.58 2.14
CA LEU A 40 -11.62 -13.42 2.64
C LEU A 40 -10.22 -13.83 3.11
N ALA A 41 -10.11 -14.93 3.86
CA ALA A 41 -8.82 -15.43 4.32
C ALA A 41 -7.91 -15.85 3.16
N ASN A 42 -8.45 -16.55 2.16
CA ASN A 42 -7.70 -16.96 0.97
C ASN A 42 -7.26 -15.76 0.13
N ALA A 43 -8.13 -14.78 -0.09
CA ALA A 43 -7.80 -13.58 -0.85
C ALA A 43 -6.77 -12.70 -0.12
N LYS A 44 -6.89 -12.53 1.22
CA LYS A 44 -5.84 -11.88 2.02
C LYS A 44 -4.50 -12.61 1.86
N LYS A 45 -4.48 -13.93 2.02
CA LYS A 45 -3.26 -14.72 1.84
C LYS A 45 -2.66 -14.52 0.45
N PHE A 46 -3.49 -14.52 -0.59
CA PHE A 46 -3.05 -14.24 -1.96
C PHE A 46 -2.42 -12.84 -2.09
N LEU A 47 -3.05 -11.80 -1.52
CA LEU A 47 -2.49 -10.45 -1.48
C LEU A 47 -1.10 -10.45 -0.83
N HIS A 48 -0.92 -11.15 0.29
CA HIS A 48 0.39 -11.24 0.95
C HIS A 48 1.45 -11.93 0.07
N GLU A 49 1.11 -13.05 -0.57
CA GLU A 49 2.02 -13.83 -1.41
C GLU A 49 2.38 -13.13 -2.74
N HIS A 50 1.42 -12.39 -3.31
CA HIS A 50 1.52 -11.75 -4.64
C HIS A 50 1.48 -10.22 -4.57
N ASN A 51 1.82 -9.62 -3.42
CA ASN A 51 1.66 -8.18 -3.18
C ASN A 51 2.23 -7.32 -4.32
N LYS A 52 3.45 -7.59 -4.78
CA LYS A 52 4.09 -6.88 -5.89
C LYS A 52 3.21 -6.83 -7.13
N GLU A 53 2.69 -7.99 -7.55
CA GLU A 53 1.87 -8.11 -8.76
C GLU A 53 0.54 -7.38 -8.58
N VAL A 54 -0.11 -7.53 -7.42
CA VAL A 54 -1.37 -6.85 -7.10
C VAL A 54 -1.17 -5.33 -7.12
N PHE A 55 -0.07 -4.85 -6.55
CA PHE A 55 0.22 -3.43 -6.49
C PHE A 55 0.62 -2.81 -7.83
N GLU A 56 0.97 -3.59 -8.85
CA GLU A 56 1.12 -3.08 -10.21
C GLU A 56 -0.21 -2.92 -10.94
N THR A 57 -1.29 -3.55 -10.44
CA THR A 57 -2.63 -3.43 -11.03
C THR A 57 -3.36 -2.15 -10.59
N ASP A 58 -4.55 -1.93 -11.13
CA ASP A 58 -5.42 -0.84 -10.69
C ASP A 58 -6.09 -1.12 -9.35
N GLU A 59 -6.12 -2.36 -8.84
CA GLU A 59 -6.84 -2.77 -7.62
C GLU A 59 -6.45 -2.00 -6.35
N VAL A 60 -5.28 -1.35 -6.34
CA VAL A 60 -4.77 -0.56 -5.20
C VAL A 60 -5.77 0.50 -4.72
N HIS A 61 -6.58 1.06 -5.63
CA HIS A 61 -7.61 2.05 -5.28
C HIS A 61 -8.69 1.48 -4.35
N LEU A 62 -8.95 0.17 -4.40
CA LEU A 62 -9.96 -0.52 -3.59
C LEU A 62 -9.42 -1.01 -2.25
N LEU A 63 -8.10 -0.99 -2.06
CA LEU A 63 -7.46 -1.52 -0.87
C LEU A 63 -7.77 -0.62 0.33
N GLN A 64 -8.19 -1.22 1.44
CA GLN A 64 -8.44 -0.49 2.67
C GLN A 64 -7.13 -0.18 3.39
N GLU A 65 -7.10 0.94 4.13
CA GLU A 65 -5.89 1.37 4.84
C GLU A 65 -5.38 0.31 5.84
N ALA A 66 -6.30 -0.38 6.53
CA ALA A 66 -5.95 -1.43 7.47
C ALA A 66 -5.18 -2.59 6.81
N ASP A 67 -5.64 -3.03 5.63
CA ASP A 67 -4.99 -4.11 4.88
C ASP A 67 -3.66 -3.64 4.27
N LEU A 68 -3.56 -2.36 3.86
CA LEU A 68 -2.29 -1.76 3.45
C LEU A 68 -1.25 -1.80 4.59
N LEU A 69 -1.65 -1.42 5.81
CA LEU A 69 -0.76 -1.43 6.98
C LEU A 69 -0.26 -2.84 7.31
N GLU A 70 -1.13 -3.85 7.20
CA GLU A 70 -0.74 -5.27 7.33
C GLU A 70 0.36 -5.61 6.32
N VAL A 71 0.16 -5.28 5.03
CA VAL A 71 1.14 -5.58 3.97
C VAL A 71 2.45 -4.82 4.15
N LEU A 72 2.41 -3.53 4.51
CA LEU A 72 3.61 -2.72 4.76
C LEU A 72 4.46 -3.29 5.90
N SER A 73 3.83 -3.89 6.92
CA SER A 73 4.52 -4.46 8.08
C SER A 73 5.28 -5.76 7.75
N GLU A 74 4.80 -6.50 6.75
CA GLU A 74 5.38 -7.79 6.35
C GLU A 74 6.37 -7.67 5.18
N TYR A 75 6.23 -6.63 4.36
CA TYR A 75 7.03 -6.47 3.17
C TYR A 75 8.42 -5.88 3.49
N SER A 76 9.46 -6.58 3.03
CA SER A 76 10.84 -6.29 3.43
C SER A 76 11.47 -5.11 2.69
N SER A 77 11.04 -4.81 1.46
CA SER A 77 11.60 -3.74 0.66
C SER A 77 11.04 -2.38 1.06
N GLN A 78 11.87 -1.54 1.67
CA GLN A 78 11.47 -0.20 2.10
C GLN A 78 11.22 0.74 0.91
N GLU A 79 11.95 0.57 -0.20
CA GLU A 79 11.68 1.31 -1.44
C GLU A 79 10.33 0.91 -2.04
N GLY A 80 10.01 -0.38 -2.04
CA GLY A 80 8.70 -0.84 -2.50
C GLY A 80 7.57 -0.39 -1.56
N ASN A 81 7.79 -0.40 -0.24
CA ASN A 81 6.84 0.15 0.72
C ASN A 81 6.58 1.65 0.48
N PHE A 82 7.62 2.43 0.16
CA PHE A 82 7.44 3.83 -0.22
C PHE A 82 6.56 3.96 -1.46
N CYS A 83 6.87 3.22 -2.53
CA CYS A 83 6.08 3.24 -3.77
C CYS A 83 4.63 2.80 -3.54
N PHE A 84 4.38 1.84 -2.64
CA PHE A 84 3.03 1.40 -2.28
C PHE A 84 2.25 2.49 -1.55
N VAL A 85 2.84 3.11 -0.53
CA VAL A 85 2.22 4.27 0.16
C VAL A 85 1.92 5.37 -0.85
N GLN A 86 2.87 5.69 -1.72
CA GLN A 86 2.72 6.71 -2.75
C GLN A 86 1.57 6.39 -3.72
N LYS A 87 1.49 5.16 -4.24
CA LYS A 87 0.43 4.74 -5.17
C LYS A 87 -0.95 4.75 -4.49
N TRP A 88 -1.04 4.25 -3.27
CA TRP A 88 -2.31 4.18 -2.52
C TRP A 88 -2.81 5.57 -2.12
N VAL A 89 -1.94 6.46 -1.68
CA VAL A 89 -2.33 7.83 -1.33
C VAL A 89 -2.77 8.62 -2.57
N LYS A 90 -2.13 8.39 -3.72
CA LYS A 90 -2.49 9.04 -4.99
C LYS A 90 -3.74 8.47 -5.66
N SER A 91 -4.29 7.36 -5.16
CA SER A 91 -5.46 6.75 -5.78
C SER A 91 -6.77 7.47 -5.46
N ALA A 92 -6.79 8.35 -4.45
CA ALA A 92 -7.94 9.18 -4.12
C ALA A 92 -7.49 10.44 -3.36
N ASP A 93 -8.04 11.60 -3.71
CA ASP A 93 -7.59 12.90 -3.18
C ASP A 93 -7.72 12.99 -1.65
N GLU A 94 -8.76 12.39 -1.08
CA GLU A 94 -8.99 12.34 0.37
C GLU A 94 -7.92 11.54 1.14
N ARG A 95 -7.12 10.71 0.46
CA ARG A 95 -6.05 9.92 1.09
C ARG A 95 -4.77 10.72 1.27
N ALA A 96 -4.62 11.87 0.60
CA ALA A 96 -3.42 12.71 0.65
C ALA A 96 -2.99 13.05 2.09
N GLU A 97 -3.96 13.28 2.99
CA GLU A 97 -3.69 13.60 4.40
C GLU A 97 -3.10 12.44 5.21
N ARG A 98 -3.25 11.19 4.74
CA ARG A 98 -2.72 9.98 5.39
C ARG A 98 -1.24 9.74 5.09
N PHE A 99 -0.66 10.46 4.13
CA PHE A 99 0.72 10.23 3.66
C PHE A 99 1.74 10.24 4.80
N ASP A 100 1.70 11.26 5.66
CA ASP A 100 2.64 11.40 6.78
C ASP A 100 2.51 10.28 7.80
N ASP A 101 1.28 9.79 8.04
CA ASP A 101 1.03 8.71 8.99
C ASP A 101 1.54 7.37 8.40
N LEU A 102 1.23 7.10 7.13
CA LEU A 102 1.65 5.87 6.46
C LEU A 102 3.16 5.81 6.24
N LEU A 103 3.81 6.95 5.98
CA LEU A 103 5.24 7.00 5.75
C LEU A 103 6.06 6.62 6.99
N GLN A 104 5.49 6.74 8.20
CA GLN A 104 6.14 6.26 9.44
C GLN A 104 6.40 4.76 9.44
N HIS A 105 5.69 4.01 8.60
CA HIS A 105 5.90 2.57 8.40
C HIS A 105 7.03 2.27 7.39
N VAL A 106 7.64 3.30 6.80
CA VAL A 106 8.74 3.18 5.84
C VAL A 106 10.04 3.69 6.46
N THR A 107 11.02 2.80 6.60
CA THR A 107 12.36 3.14 7.09
C THR A 107 13.23 3.68 5.95
N LEU A 108 13.10 4.97 5.63
CA LEU A 108 13.83 5.63 4.53
C LEU A 108 15.36 5.47 4.59
N SER A 109 15.94 5.31 5.79
CA SER A 109 17.38 5.08 5.97
C SER A 109 17.88 3.75 5.41
N LYS A 110 16.99 2.81 5.09
CA LYS A 110 17.31 1.54 4.42
C LYS A 110 17.16 1.60 2.90
N CYS A 111 16.69 2.71 2.34
CA CYS A 111 16.61 2.92 0.90
C CYS A 111 17.97 3.34 0.32
N SER A 112 18.18 3.07 -0.97
CA SER A 112 19.36 3.53 -1.72
C SER A 112 19.35 5.06 -1.86
N LYS A 113 20.54 5.64 -2.01
CA LYS A 113 20.67 7.10 -2.19
C LYS A 113 20.04 7.55 -3.50
N GLU A 114 20.19 6.73 -4.55
CA GLU A 114 19.61 6.96 -5.87
C GLU A 114 18.09 7.04 -5.78
N PHE A 115 17.44 6.11 -5.07
CA PHE A 115 16.00 6.13 -4.84
C PHE A 115 15.56 7.34 -4.02
N ILE A 116 16.29 7.66 -2.95
CA ILE A 116 15.96 8.85 -2.14
C ILE A 116 16.00 10.11 -3.00
N CYS A 117 17.09 10.34 -3.74
CA CYS A 117 17.25 11.55 -4.52
C CYS A 117 16.29 11.63 -5.72
N GLY A 118 16.09 10.52 -6.43
CA GLY A 118 15.32 10.50 -7.68
C GLY A 118 13.83 10.19 -7.52
N THR A 119 13.37 9.75 -6.35
CA THR A 119 11.94 9.39 -6.16
C THR A 119 11.38 10.05 -4.91
N VAL A 120 12.05 9.89 -3.77
CA VAL A 120 11.53 10.42 -2.50
C VAL A 120 11.59 11.94 -2.46
N MET A 121 12.71 12.55 -2.85
CA MET A 121 12.86 14.02 -2.82
C MET A 121 12.05 14.74 -3.91
N GLU A 122 11.71 14.05 -5.00
CA GLU A 122 10.88 14.60 -6.08
C GLU A 122 9.37 14.50 -5.78
N GLU A 123 8.98 13.78 -4.73
CA GLU A 123 7.59 13.58 -4.38
C GLU A 123 6.96 14.87 -3.82
N ARG A 124 5.88 15.35 -4.47
CA ARG A 124 5.17 16.57 -4.07
C ARG A 124 4.55 16.45 -2.68
N LEU A 125 4.07 15.27 -2.29
CA LEU A 125 3.52 15.05 -0.95
C LEU A 125 4.58 15.23 0.13
N MET A 126 5.86 15.01 -0.18
CA MET A 126 6.97 15.25 0.76
C MET A 126 7.19 16.75 1.00
N ALA A 127 6.92 17.60 0.01
CA ALA A 127 7.06 19.06 0.16
C ALA A 127 6.00 19.70 1.07
N VAL A 128 4.88 19.01 1.30
CA VAL A 128 3.75 19.48 2.13
C VAL A 128 3.71 18.75 3.49
N SER A 129 4.62 17.80 3.71
CA SER A 129 4.70 16.99 4.93
C SER A 129 4.92 17.80 6.20
N LYS A 130 4.35 17.34 7.32
CA LYS A 130 4.43 18.03 8.61
C LYS A 130 5.86 18.02 9.20
N PRO A 131 6.23 19.02 10.01
CA PRO A 131 7.57 19.11 10.62
C PRO A 131 7.97 17.92 11.51
N SER A 132 7.00 17.15 12.01
CA SER A 132 7.20 15.97 12.86
C SER A 132 7.41 14.67 12.09
N CYS A 133 7.40 14.71 10.75
CA CYS A 133 7.58 13.53 9.92
C CYS A 133 9.07 13.08 9.96
N PRO A 134 9.39 11.77 9.95
CA PRO A 134 10.77 11.24 9.91
C PRO A 134 11.65 11.85 8.79
N ILE A 135 11.00 12.48 7.82
CA ILE A 135 11.55 13.25 6.71
C ILE A 135 12.40 14.44 7.17
N THR A 136 12.03 15.17 8.23
CA THR A 136 12.74 16.43 8.59
C THR A 136 14.18 16.18 9.04
N ASP A 137 14.41 15.09 9.76
CA ASP A 137 15.75 14.62 10.12
C ASP A 137 16.54 14.14 8.88
N PHE A 138 15.85 13.58 7.88
CA PHE A 138 16.47 13.13 6.64
C PHE A 138 16.86 14.31 5.72
N HIS A 139 15.97 15.29 5.55
CA HIS A 139 16.24 16.52 4.80
C HIS A 139 17.39 17.32 5.43
N ALA A 140 17.46 17.38 6.76
CA ALA A 140 18.57 18.02 7.47
C ALA A 140 19.90 17.29 7.21
N ASN A 141 19.93 15.97 7.30
CA ASN A 141 21.15 15.18 7.07
C ASN A 141 21.62 15.17 5.61
N VAL A 142 20.68 15.10 4.65
CA VAL A 142 21.01 15.15 3.21
C VAL A 142 21.49 16.54 2.80
N ASN A 143 20.86 17.63 3.29
CA ASN A 143 21.33 19.00 3.02
C ASN A 143 22.71 19.29 3.64
N ILE A 144 23.05 18.68 4.78
CA ILE A 144 24.39 18.80 5.38
C ILE A 144 25.46 18.11 4.51
N GLN A 145 25.13 16.99 3.86
CA GLN A 145 26.06 16.27 2.97
C GLN A 145 26.14 16.88 1.56
N HIS A 146 25.09 17.51 1.06
CA HIS A 146 25.04 18.09 -0.29
C HIS A 146 24.31 19.45 -0.34
N PRO A 147 25.00 20.57 -0.03
CA PRO A 147 24.38 21.91 0.05
C PRO A 147 23.95 22.52 -1.29
N LYS A 148 24.00 21.78 -2.41
CA LYS A 148 23.76 22.32 -3.76
C LYS A 148 22.28 22.34 -4.19
N HIS A 149 21.38 21.73 -3.43
CA HIS A 149 19.94 21.82 -3.67
C HIS A 149 19.27 22.74 -2.64
N ARG A 150 19.82 23.95 -2.49
CA ARG A 150 19.09 25.04 -1.84
C ARG A 150 18.03 25.51 -2.82
N VAL A 151 16.78 25.22 -2.53
CA VAL A 151 15.61 25.81 -3.19
C VAL A 151 15.81 27.31 -3.20
N MET A 152 15.83 27.88 -4.40
CA MET A 152 15.73 29.33 -4.65
C MET A 152 14.26 29.68 -4.84
#